data_AF-A0A2I1IFE0-F1
#
_entry.id   AF-A0A2I1IFE0-F1
#
_cell.length_a   1.000
_cell.length_b   1.000
_cell.length_c   1.000
_cell.angle_alpha   90.00
_cell.angle_beta   90.00
_cell.angle_gamma   90.00
#
_symmetry.space_group_name_H-M   'P 1'
#
loop_
_entity.id
_entity.type
_entity.pdbx_description
1 polymer ?
#
loop_
_entity_poly.entity_id
_entity_poly.type
_entity_poly.pdbx_seq_one_letter_code
_entity_poly.pdbx_strand_id
1 'polypeptide(L)'
;MISASITQWEDGTDLVLETAISADLHTVWKRITSPMECALWFAPFHPIEDDDADQGEGTSEASGAAEVSDGAEAVGASDVSAIEFDFEGSPLTAHVLSCVEDDHVLVELGGLGRISVRLSEAAPGQAGAQPSDHPSVTVTAAHTYGSDEEAAQLIPQVGPVWDTHLRLLAGTFAAADLTGSESEAALYARYTQLAVDEFGAETVQTGSAQAPEGDDGDDD
;
A
#
# COMPACT_ATOMS: atom_id res chain seq x y z
N MET A 1 -8.73 8.43 -11.32
CA MET A 1 -7.67 9.46 -11.36
C MET A 1 -7.18 9.61 -9.94
N ILE A 2 -5.86 9.63 -9.72
CA ILE A 2 -5.27 9.71 -8.39
C ILE A 2 -5.00 11.17 -8.04
N SER A 3 -5.53 11.63 -6.91
CA SER A 3 -5.16 12.90 -6.30
C SER A 3 -3.99 12.68 -5.34
N ALA A 4 -3.04 13.60 -5.30
CA ALA A 4 -1.90 13.53 -4.39
C ALA A 4 -1.70 14.88 -3.71
N SER A 5 -1.37 14.86 -2.42
CA SER A 5 -1.12 16.05 -1.60
C SER A 5 -0.13 15.73 -0.49
N ILE A 6 0.53 16.77 0.02
CA ILE A 6 1.43 16.67 1.18
C ILE A 6 0.73 17.34 2.36
N THR A 7 0.73 16.68 3.52
CA THR A 7 0.18 17.22 4.77
C THR A 7 1.26 17.24 5.84
N GLN A 8 1.62 18.43 6.30
CA GLN A 8 2.59 18.61 7.38
C GLN A 8 1.87 18.69 8.74
N TRP A 9 2.50 18.13 9.77
CA TRP A 9 2.02 18.17 11.14
C TRP A 9 3.19 18.29 12.13
N GLU A 10 2.90 18.43 13.42
CA GLU A 10 3.90 18.83 14.44
C GLU A 10 5.14 17.93 14.48
N ASP A 11 4.98 16.63 14.19
CA ASP A 11 6.02 15.62 14.32
C ASP A 11 6.31 14.85 13.02
N GLY A 12 5.85 15.34 11.87
CA GLY A 12 6.09 14.63 10.61
C GLY A 12 5.35 15.20 9.41
N THR A 13 5.46 14.46 8.31
CA THR A 13 4.85 14.83 7.03
C THR A 13 4.30 13.61 6.33
N ASP A 14 3.08 13.72 5.81
CA ASP A 14 2.39 12.66 5.09
C ASP A 14 2.31 12.99 3.60
N LEU A 15 2.71 12.03 2.75
CA LEU A 15 2.26 11.98 1.37
C LEU A 15 0.93 11.24 1.31
N VAL A 16 -0.13 11.94 0.93
CA VAL A 16 -1.50 11.42 0.84
C VAL A 16 -1.89 11.24 -0.61
N LEU A 17 -2.29 10.02 -0.99
CA LEU A 17 -2.81 9.68 -2.30
C LEU A 17 -4.24 9.17 -2.18
N GLU A 18 -5.13 9.65 -3.04
CA GLU A 18 -6.54 9.29 -3.02
C GLU A 18 -7.02 8.81 -4.38
N THR A 19 -7.82 7.74 -4.39
CA THR A 19 -8.49 7.24 -5.60
C THR A 19 -9.91 6.78 -5.26
N ALA A 20 -10.80 6.87 -6.25
CA ALA A 20 -12.18 6.38 -6.13
C ALA A 20 -12.32 5.03 -6.84
N ILE A 21 -12.98 4.08 -6.18
CA ILE A 21 -13.26 2.74 -6.69
C ILE A 21 -14.76 2.51 -6.72
N SER A 22 -15.29 2.08 -7.87
CA SER A 22 -16.71 1.76 -8.06
C SER A 22 -17.04 0.34 -7.58
N ALA A 23 -16.92 0.12 -6.28
CA ALA A 23 -17.28 -1.11 -5.58
C ALA A 23 -17.80 -0.77 -4.18
N ASP A 24 -18.46 -1.73 -3.53
CA ASP A 24 -18.82 -1.60 -2.12
C ASP A 24 -17.59 -1.73 -1.22
N LEU A 25 -17.71 -1.18 -0.01
CA LEU A 25 -16.61 -1.06 0.93
C LEU A 25 -16.00 -2.43 1.28
N HIS A 26 -16.83 -3.42 1.61
CA HIS A 26 -16.37 -4.75 1.99
C HIS A 26 -15.59 -5.44 0.86
N THR A 27 -16.04 -5.29 -0.38
CA THR A 27 -15.34 -5.80 -1.56
C THR A 27 -13.95 -5.15 -1.73
N VAL A 28 -13.82 -3.85 -1.49
CA VAL A 28 -12.52 -3.16 -1.53
C VAL A 28 -11.63 -3.59 -0.35
N TRP A 29 -12.20 -3.71 0.85
CA TRP A 29 -11.49 -4.18 2.03
C TRP A 29 -10.85 -5.55 1.79
N LYS A 30 -11.63 -6.50 1.27
CA LYS A 30 -11.15 -7.84 0.94
C LYS A 30 -9.98 -7.82 -0.05
N ARG A 31 -10.00 -6.92 -1.05
CA ARG A 31 -8.92 -6.76 -2.03
C ARG A 31 -7.60 -6.28 -1.41
N ILE A 32 -7.68 -5.54 -0.31
CA ILE A 32 -6.52 -5.00 0.42
C ILE A 32 -6.00 -6.03 1.43
N THR A 33 -6.89 -6.73 2.13
CA THR A 33 -6.52 -7.54 3.30
C THR A 33 -6.48 -9.04 3.06
N SER A 34 -6.88 -9.53 1.89
CA SER A 34 -6.70 -10.95 1.54
C SER A 34 -5.34 -11.16 0.88
N PRO A 35 -4.48 -12.06 1.39
CA PRO A 35 -3.17 -12.38 0.81
C PRO A 35 -3.15 -12.55 -0.71
N MET A 36 -4.07 -13.37 -1.23
CA MET A 36 -4.13 -13.66 -2.67
C MET A 36 -4.70 -12.51 -3.50
N GLU A 37 -5.60 -11.71 -2.93
CA GLU A 37 -6.16 -10.57 -3.66
C GLU A 37 -5.19 -9.37 -3.65
N CYS A 38 -4.38 -9.22 -2.61
CA CYS A 38 -3.34 -8.21 -2.51
C CYS A 38 -2.27 -8.39 -3.61
N ALA A 39 -1.97 -9.64 -3.99
CA ALA A 39 -1.07 -9.97 -5.09
C ALA A 39 -1.50 -9.40 -6.46
N LEU A 40 -2.78 -9.01 -6.62
CA LEU A 40 -3.27 -8.42 -7.87
C LEU A 40 -2.80 -6.97 -8.07
N TRP A 41 -2.33 -6.29 -7.01
CA TRP A 41 -2.00 -4.87 -7.08
C TRP A 41 -0.76 -4.45 -6.30
N PHE A 42 -0.28 -5.25 -5.33
CA PHE A 42 0.93 -5.00 -4.54
C PHE A 42 1.84 -6.23 -4.49
N ALA A 43 1.66 -7.08 -3.49
CA ALA A 43 2.38 -8.33 -3.34
C ALA A 43 1.55 -9.28 -2.47
N PRO A 44 1.63 -10.60 -2.69
CA PRO A 44 1.10 -11.55 -1.73
C PRO A 44 1.83 -11.40 -0.39
N PHE A 45 1.15 -11.71 0.71
CA PHE A 45 1.76 -11.71 2.03
C PHE A 45 1.30 -12.90 2.85
N HIS A 46 2.05 -13.23 3.89
CA HIS A 46 1.65 -14.21 4.89
C HIS A 46 1.94 -13.68 6.30
N PRO A 47 1.18 -14.11 7.31
CA PRO A 47 1.54 -13.84 8.70
C PRO A 47 2.92 -14.44 8.98
N ILE A 48 3.69 -13.75 9.82
CA ILE A 48 4.88 -14.32 10.44
C ILE A 48 4.40 -15.04 11.70
N GLU A 49 4.60 -16.35 11.75
CA GLU A 49 4.31 -17.12 12.95
C GLU A 49 5.37 -16.78 14.01
N ASP A 50 4.94 -16.23 15.16
CA ASP A 50 5.80 -16.14 16.34
C ASP A 50 6.06 -17.57 16.85
N ASP A 51 7.20 -18.16 16.49
CA ASP A 51 7.63 -19.51 16.93
C ASP A 51 7.95 -19.57 18.45
N ASP A 52 7.75 -18.45 19.18
CA ASP A 52 8.11 -18.28 20.60
C ASP A 52 6.96 -18.60 21.59
N ALA A 53 6.10 -19.56 21.26
CA ALA A 53 5.10 -20.09 22.18
C ALA A 53 4.95 -21.61 22.06
N ASP A 54 6.02 -22.38 22.37
CA ASP A 54 5.96 -23.63 23.17
C ASP A 54 7.22 -24.51 22.98
N GLN A 55 8.37 -24.08 23.52
CA GLN A 55 9.45 -25.01 23.88
C GLN A 55 9.71 -24.97 25.39
N GLY A 56 8.65 -25.26 26.15
CA GLY A 56 8.77 -25.70 27.55
C GLY A 56 8.92 -27.22 27.61
N GLU A 57 10.16 -27.73 27.59
CA GLU A 57 10.47 -29.12 27.88
C GLU A 57 9.83 -29.60 29.21
N GLY A 58 8.97 -30.63 29.13
CA GLY A 58 8.35 -31.25 30.31
C GLY A 58 7.80 -32.64 30.00
N THR A 59 8.63 -33.65 30.20
CA THR A 59 8.41 -35.08 29.92
C THR A 59 7.14 -35.70 30.55
N SER A 60 6.52 -36.63 29.79
CA SER A 60 6.06 -37.98 30.21
C SER A 60 4.58 -38.34 30.00
N GLU A 61 4.41 -39.34 29.12
CA GLU A 61 3.52 -40.51 29.17
C GLU A 61 2.02 -40.39 28.82
N ALA A 62 1.74 -40.82 27.57
CA ALA A 62 0.69 -41.72 27.12
C ALA A 62 -0.74 -41.63 27.72
N SER A 63 -1.71 -41.35 26.85
CA SER A 63 -2.74 -42.29 26.39
C SER A 63 -4.08 -41.60 26.13
N GLY A 64 -4.69 -41.85 24.97
CA GLY A 64 -6.16 -41.81 24.83
C GLY A 64 -6.74 -40.94 23.72
N ALA A 65 -7.18 -41.62 22.66
CA ALA A 65 -8.39 -41.39 21.86
C ALA A 65 -8.56 -40.08 21.06
N ALA A 66 -8.73 -40.30 19.76
CA ALA A 66 -9.19 -39.39 18.71
C ALA A 66 -10.44 -38.57 19.08
N GLU A 67 -10.53 -37.34 18.55
CA GLU A 67 -11.67 -36.88 17.75
C GLU A 67 -11.18 -35.90 16.66
N VAL A 68 -11.74 -36.07 15.46
CA VAL A 68 -11.62 -35.19 14.31
C VAL A 68 -12.38 -33.89 14.57
N SER A 69 -11.75 -32.74 14.32
CA SER A 69 -12.48 -31.47 14.15
C SER A 69 -12.01 -30.81 12.86
N ASP A 70 -12.89 -30.93 11.87
CA ASP A 70 -12.96 -30.09 10.68
C ASP A 70 -13.28 -28.66 11.13
N GLY A 71 -12.42 -27.69 10.77
CA GLY A 71 -12.54 -26.32 11.22
C GLY A 71 -11.45 -25.46 10.58
N ALA A 72 -11.66 -25.08 9.32
CA ALA A 72 -10.98 -23.94 8.74
C ALA A 72 -11.48 -22.69 9.48
N GLU A 73 -10.86 -22.40 10.62
CA GLU A 73 -11.08 -21.16 11.37
C GLU A 73 -10.56 -20.02 10.48
N ALA A 74 -11.47 -19.13 10.08
CA ALA A 74 -11.08 -17.83 9.56
C ALA A 74 -10.25 -17.16 10.64
N VAL A 75 -8.94 -16.98 10.38
CA VAL A 75 -8.04 -16.25 11.25
C VAL A 75 -8.63 -14.86 11.44
N GLY A 76 -9.25 -14.64 12.60
CA GLY A 76 -9.80 -13.35 12.98
C GLY A 76 -8.66 -12.33 12.94
N ALA A 77 -8.93 -11.16 12.37
CA ALA A 77 -7.97 -10.09 12.10
C ALA A 77 -7.33 -9.44 13.36
N SER A 78 -7.32 -10.10 14.52
CA SER A 78 -6.97 -9.49 15.81
C SER A 78 -5.64 -9.92 16.44
N ASP A 79 -4.93 -10.93 15.94
CA ASP A 79 -3.66 -11.38 16.55
C ASP A 79 -2.43 -11.37 15.63
N VAL A 80 -2.56 -10.92 14.38
CA VAL A 80 -1.41 -10.84 13.47
C VAL A 80 -0.64 -9.54 13.73
N SER A 81 0.51 -9.65 14.40
CA SER A 81 1.40 -8.54 14.74
C SER A 81 2.38 -8.19 13.62
N ALA A 82 2.74 -9.18 12.79
CA ALA A 82 3.68 -9.03 11.69
C ALA A 82 3.29 -9.89 10.48
N ILE A 83 3.51 -9.34 9.29
CA ILE A 83 3.34 -10.01 8.00
C ILE A 83 4.61 -9.85 7.18
N GLU A 84 4.82 -10.76 6.24
CA GLU A 84 5.89 -10.67 5.25
C GLU A 84 5.28 -10.62 3.86
N PHE A 85 5.64 -9.60 3.08
CA PHE A 85 5.30 -9.49 1.66
C PHE A 85 6.37 -10.21 0.83
N ASP A 86 5.92 -11.07 -0.08
CA ASP A 86 6.79 -11.79 -1.00
C ASP A 86 7.05 -10.97 -2.26
N PHE A 87 8.20 -10.31 -2.31
CA PHE A 87 8.78 -9.76 -3.52
C PHE A 87 9.89 -10.70 -3.98
N GLU A 88 9.86 -11.13 -5.25
CA GLU A 88 10.77 -12.14 -5.80
C GLU A 88 12.26 -11.86 -5.46
N GLY A 89 12.77 -12.54 -4.43
CA GLY A 89 14.16 -12.46 -3.99
C GLY A 89 14.47 -11.41 -2.89
N SER A 90 13.48 -10.69 -2.37
CA SER A 90 13.66 -9.70 -1.29
C SER A 90 12.36 -9.53 -0.47
N PRO A 91 12.07 -10.43 0.48
CA PRO A 91 10.89 -10.30 1.32
C PRO A 91 10.89 -8.99 2.10
N LEU A 92 9.71 -8.39 2.25
CA LEU A 92 9.51 -7.15 2.99
C LEU A 92 8.65 -7.41 4.22
N THR A 93 9.26 -7.33 5.41
CA THR A 93 8.54 -7.44 6.68
C THR A 93 7.74 -6.16 6.96
N ALA A 94 6.52 -6.33 7.45
CA ALA A 94 5.66 -5.25 7.91
C ALA A 94 5.06 -5.57 9.27
N HIS A 95 5.05 -4.59 10.17
CA HIS A 95 4.36 -4.67 11.46
C HIS A 95 2.98 -4.05 11.36
N VAL A 96 1.94 -4.79 11.73
CA VAL A 96 0.56 -4.29 11.71
C VAL A 96 0.31 -3.49 12.99
N LEU A 97 0.17 -2.17 12.84
CA LEU A 97 -0.06 -1.25 13.96
C LEU A 97 -1.54 -1.09 14.28
N SER A 98 -2.39 -1.13 13.24
CA SER A 98 -3.84 -1.10 13.37
C SER A 98 -4.48 -1.77 12.16
N CYS A 99 -5.53 -2.55 12.38
CA CYS A 99 -6.34 -3.16 11.33
C CYS A 99 -7.79 -3.14 11.81
N VAL A 100 -8.59 -2.27 11.24
CA VAL A 100 -10.02 -2.14 11.54
C VAL A 100 -10.78 -2.52 10.29
N GLU A 101 -11.54 -3.61 10.38
CA GLU A 101 -12.39 -4.10 9.30
C GLU A 101 -13.20 -2.96 8.70
N ASP A 102 -13.18 -2.88 7.37
CA ASP A 102 -13.99 -1.91 6.63
C ASP A 102 -13.69 -0.43 6.99
N ASP A 103 -12.53 -0.12 7.56
CA ASP A 103 -12.09 1.27 7.80
C ASP A 103 -10.63 1.49 7.42
N HIS A 104 -9.66 0.82 8.04
CA HIS A 104 -8.26 1.06 7.71
C HIS A 104 -7.31 -0.08 8.09
N VAL A 105 -6.18 -0.12 7.40
CA VAL A 105 -4.98 -0.83 7.81
C VAL A 105 -3.82 0.17 7.93
N LEU A 106 -3.05 0.08 9.00
CA LEU A 106 -1.84 0.85 9.25
C LEU A 106 -0.71 -0.13 9.52
N VAL A 107 0.33 -0.06 8.71
CA VAL A 107 1.52 -0.89 8.86
C VAL A 107 2.80 -0.06 8.88
N GLU A 108 3.80 -0.55 9.58
CA GLU A 108 5.18 -0.07 9.50
C GLU A 108 5.98 -1.03 8.62
N LEU A 109 6.45 -0.55 7.47
CA LEU A 109 7.23 -1.31 6.51
C LEU A 109 8.72 -1.19 6.85
N GLY A 110 9.41 -2.33 6.95
CA GLY A 110 10.83 -2.38 7.30
C GLY A 110 11.68 -1.50 6.38
N GLY A 111 12.24 -0.42 6.93
CA GLY A 111 13.11 0.53 6.21
C GLY A 111 12.41 1.48 5.24
N LEU A 112 11.08 1.37 5.09
CA LEU A 112 10.29 2.24 4.21
C LEU A 112 9.41 3.22 4.97
N GLY A 113 9.13 3.01 6.26
CA GLY A 113 8.31 3.92 7.07
C GLY A 113 6.88 3.43 7.26
N ARG A 114 5.98 4.31 7.70
CA ARG A 114 4.59 3.95 7.99
C ARG A 114 3.68 4.25 6.81
N ILE A 115 2.83 3.30 6.48
CA ILE A 115 1.79 3.44 5.45
C ILE A 115 0.44 3.08 6.05
N SER A 116 -0.55 3.95 5.84
CA SER A 116 -1.95 3.63 6.07
C SER A 116 -2.70 3.51 4.76
N VAL A 117 -3.64 2.58 4.69
CA VAL A 117 -4.65 2.52 3.64
C VAL A 117 -6.01 2.57 4.32
N ARG A 118 -6.76 3.64 4.05
CA ARG A 118 -8.07 3.91 4.63
C ARG A 118 -9.16 3.86 3.58
N LEU A 119 -10.31 3.34 3.97
CA LEU A 119 -11.54 3.30 3.20
C LEU A 119 -12.54 4.29 3.76
N SER A 120 -13.26 4.95 2.89
CA SER A 120 -14.41 5.77 3.26
C SER A 120 -15.44 5.73 2.16
N GLU A 121 -16.73 5.69 2.51
CA GLU A 121 -17.78 5.83 1.52
C GLU A 121 -17.63 7.18 0.80
N ALA A 122 -17.70 7.17 -0.53
CA ALA A 122 -17.64 8.41 -1.29
C ALA A 122 -18.85 9.27 -0.92
N ALA A 123 -18.61 10.52 -0.54
CA ALA A 123 -19.67 11.42 -0.15
C ALA A 123 -20.69 11.59 -1.30
N PRO A 124 -22.01 11.46 -1.04
CA PRO A 124 -23.01 11.72 -2.07
C PRO A 124 -22.94 13.20 -2.47
N GLY A 125 -22.45 13.47 -3.68
CA GLY A 125 -22.47 14.82 -4.26
C GLY A 125 -21.13 15.53 -4.41
N GLN A 126 -19.99 14.83 -4.50
CA GLN A 126 -18.75 15.42 -5.03
C GLN A 126 -19.07 16.17 -6.34
N ALA A 127 -18.77 17.46 -6.43
CA ALA A 127 -19.15 18.29 -7.59
C ALA A 127 -18.52 17.74 -8.88
N GLY A 128 -19.34 17.18 -9.77
CA GLY A 128 -18.91 16.50 -10.99
C GLY A 128 -19.11 14.97 -10.98
N ALA A 129 -19.47 14.37 -9.85
CA ALA A 129 -19.88 12.98 -9.79
C ALA A 129 -21.25 12.82 -10.47
N GLN A 130 -21.28 12.09 -11.58
CA GLN A 130 -22.55 11.57 -12.10
C GLN A 130 -23.19 10.71 -11.00
N PRO A 131 -24.52 10.76 -10.83
CA PRO A 131 -25.21 9.80 -9.98
C PRO A 131 -24.96 8.40 -10.56
N SER A 132 -24.06 7.67 -9.93
CA SER A 132 -23.80 6.27 -10.21
C SER A 132 -24.75 5.44 -9.36
N ASP A 133 -25.46 4.49 -9.95
CA ASP A 133 -26.26 3.48 -9.23
C ASP A 133 -25.35 2.51 -8.43
N HIS A 134 -24.04 2.61 -8.60
CA HIS A 134 -23.05 1.75 -7.97
C HIS A 134 -22.43 2.41 -6.73
N PRO A 135 -22.22 1.64 -5.64
CA PRO A 135 -21.46 2.13 -4.50
C PRO A 135 -20.07 2.57 -4.93
N SER A 136 -19.56 3.61 -4.28
CA SER A 136 -18.25 4.19 -4.56
C SER A 136 -17.51 4.39 -3.25
N VAL A 137 -16.25 3.97 -3.21
CA VAL A 137 -15.37 4.04 -2.05
C VAL A 137 -14.17 4.90 -2.41
N THR A 138 -13.82 5.83 -1.52
CA THR A 138 -12.54 6.52 -1.56
C THR A 138 -11.51 5.66 -0.83
N VAL A 139 -10.42 5.34 -1.51
CA VAL A 139 -9.22 4.74 -0.91
C VAL A 139 -8.19 5.83 -0.73
N THR A 140 -7.73 6.03 0.50
CA THR A 140 -6.70 6.99 0.88
C THR A 140 -5.47 6.23 1.36
N ALA A 141 -4.35 6.34 0.64
CA ALA A 141 -3.05 5.87 1.11
C ALA A 141 -2.25 7.04 1.67
N ALA A 142 -1.77 6.94 2.91
CA ALA A 142 -0.93 7.98 3.51
C ALA A 142 0.40 7.37 3.99
N HIS A 143 1.50 7.86 3.41
CA HIS A 143 2.85 7.49 3.79
C HIS A 143 3.44 8.59 4.68
N THR A 144 3.75 8.24 5.93
CA THR A 144 4.31 9.14 6.94
C THR A 144 5.84 9.10 6.98
N TYR A 145 6.45 10.27 6.88
CA TYR A 145 7.87 10.53 7.04
C TYR A 145 8.16 11.18 8.40
N GLY A 146 9.33 10.88 8.96
CA GLY A 146 9.74 11.41 10.27
C GLY A 146 10.17 12.88 10.26
N SER A 147 10.35 13.47 9.07
CA SER A 147 10.73 14.88 8.91
C SER A 147 10.44 15.41 7.51
N ASP A 148 10.38 16.73 7.36
CA ASP A 148 10.27 17.41 6.06
C ASP A 148 11.46 17.13 5.14
N GLU A 149 12.67 17.06 5.69
CA GLU A 149 13.89 16.79 4.91
C GLU A 149 13.85 15.39 4.28
N GLU A 150 13.41 14.40 5.06
CA GLU A 150 13.20 13.04 4.58
C GLU A 150 12.09 13.00 3.51
N ALA A 151 10.96 13.66 3.76
CA ALA A 151 9.84 13.73 2.83
C ALA A 151 10.26 14.36 1.48
N ALA A 152 10.98 15.48 1.51
CA ALA A 152 11.46 16.18 0.31
C ALA A 152 12.35 15.30 -0.58
N GLN A 153 13.14 14.41 0.02
CA GLN A 153 14.04 13.49 -0.70
C GLN A 153 13.33 12.23 -1.20
N LEU A 154 12.37 11.71 -0.43
CA LEU A 154 11.74 10.41 -0.72
C LEU A 154 10.47 10.52 -1.54
N ILE A 155 9.67 11.58 -1.42
CA ILE A 155 8.41 11.73 -2.16
C ILE A 155 8.57 11.58 -3.69
N PRO A 156 9.59 12.17 -4.35
CA PRO A 156 9.80 11.98 -5.79
C PRO A 156 10.02 10.53 -6.21
N GLN A 157 10.54 9.69 -5.30
CA GLN A 157 10.86 8.28 -5.56
C GLN A 157 9.72 7.35 -5.16
N VAL A 158 9.09 7.63 -4.01
CA VAL A 158 8.09 6.79 -3.38
C VAL A 158 6.67 7.09 -3.88
N GLY A 159 6.39 8.36 -4.22
CA GLY A 159 5.11 8.78 -4.76
C GLY A 159 4.70 8.04 -6.04
N PRO A 160 5.56 7.96 -7.08
CA PRO A 160 5.27 7.20 -8.30
C PRO A 160 4.97 5.72 -8.05
N VAL A 161 5.65 5.11 -7.05
CA VAL A 161 5.43 3.71 -6.67
C VAL A 161 4.01 3.54 -6.13
N TRP A 162 3.62 4.32 -5.11
CA TRP A 162 2.27 4.24 -4.55
C TRP A 162 1.17 4.60 -5.54
N ASP A 163 1.40 5.60 -6.40
CA ASP A 163 0.46 5.97 -7.46
C ASP A 163 0.21 4.78 -8.42
N THR A 164 1.27 4.08 -8.80
CA THR A 164 1.17 2.90 -9.66
C THR A 164 0.40 1.77 -8.99
N HIS A 165 0.67 1.51 -7.71
CA HIS A 165 -0.04 0.49 -6.94
C HIS A 165 -1.52 0.81 -6.73
N LEU A 166 -1.86 2.08 -6.48
CA LEU A 166 -3.26 2.52 -6.39
C LEU A 166 -3.97 2.47 -7.75
N ARG A 167 -3.25 2.70 -8.86
CA ARG A 167 -3.79 2.49 -10.21
C ARG A 167 -4.05 1.02 -10.50
N LEU A 168 -3.15 0.13 -10.10
CA LEU A 168 -3.34 -1.32 -10.18
C LEU A 168 -4.56 -1.75 -9.36
N LEU A 169 -4.64 -1.30 -8.10
CA LEU A 169 -5.77 -1.57 -7.21
C LEU A 169 -7.10 -1.14 -7.84
N ALA A 170 -7.19 0.12 -8.32
CA ALA A 170 -8.39 0.60 -9.01
C ALA A 170 -8.69 -0.20 -10.29
N GLY A 171 -7.64 -0.59 -11.02
CA GLY A 171 -7.71 -1.43 -12.22
C GLY A 171 -8.32 -2.80 -11.95
N THR A 172 -8.11 -3.37 -10.76
CA THR A 172 -8.71 -4.65 -10.38
C THR A 172 -10.25 -4.63 -10.25
N PHE A 173 -10.87 -3.44 -10.30
CA PHE A 173 -12.32 -3.22 -10.30
C PHE A 173 -12.84 -2.60 -11.60
N ALA A 174 -11.96 -2.05 -12.43
CA ALA A 174 -12.32 -1.41 -13.68
C ALA A 174 -12.41 -2.42 -14.82
N ALA A 175 -13.34 -2.20 -15.75
CA ALA A 175 -13.38 -2.95 -17.01
C ALA A 175 -12.29 -2.51 -18.00
N ALA A 176 -11.68 -1.35 -17.77
CA ALA A 176 -10.63 -0.77 -18.61
C ALA A 176 -9.27 -0.91 -17.93
N ASP A 177 -8.24 -1.19 -18.72
CA ASP A 177 -6.86 -1.23 -18.25
C ASP A 177 -6.39 0.19 -17.89
N LEU A 178 -6.14 0.42 -16.59
CA LEU A 178 -5.67 1.70 -16.05
C LEU A 178 -4.14 1.76 -15.94
N THR A 179 -3.42 0.69 -16.29
CA THR A 179 -1.96 0.59 -16.10
C THR A 179 -1.16 1.38 -17.12
N GLY A 180 -1.70 1.63 -18.32
CA GLY A 180 -1.00 2.28 -19.43
C GLY A 180 -1.11 3.81 -19.53
N SER A 181 -1.64 4.50 -18.51
CA SER A 181 -2.08 5.91 -18.70
C SER A 181 -1.00 6.99 -18.47
N GLU A 182 0.06 6.71 -17.71
CA GLU A 182 1.10 7.72 -17.40
C GLU A 182 2.49 7.06 -17.37
N SER A 183 3.49 7.68 -17.98
CA SER A 183 4.87 7.16 -18.00
C SER A 183 5.56 7.38 -16.65
N GLU A 184 6.54 6.53 -16.33
CA GLU A 184 7.36 6.67 -15.11
C GLU A 184 8.00 8.06 -15.01
N ALA A 185 8.54 8.59 -16.12
CA ALA A 185 9.12 9.92 -16.15
C ALA A 185 8.10 11.04 -15.87
N ALA A 186 6.85 10.88 -16.31
CA ALA A 186 5.79 11.85 -16.03
C ALA A 186 5.36 11.80 -14.56
N LEU A 187 5.26 10.60 -13.97
CA LEU A 187 5.01 10.43 -12.54
C LEU A 187 6.13 11.03 -11.71
N TYR A 188 7.39 10.71 -12.02
CA TYR A 188 8.54 11.27 -11.34
C TYR A 188 8.50 12.80 -11.36
N ALA A 189 8.31 13.41 -12.54
CA ALA A 189 8.21 14.86 -12.68
C ALA A 189 7.06 15.45 -11.85
N ARG A 190 5.90 14.77 -11.80
CA ARG A 190 4.73 15.20 -11.02
C ARG A 190 5.03 15.19 -9.51
N TYR A 191 5.62 14.11 -9.00
CA TYR A 191 5.93 14.00 -7.56
C TYR A 191 7.14 14.86 -7.15
N THR A 192 8.11 15.07 -8.05
CA THR A 192 9.14 16.11 -7.87
C THR A 192 8.50 17.49 -7.77
N GLN A 193 7.59 17.85 -8.67
CA GLN A 193 6.93 19.14 -8.62
C GLN A 193 6.12 19.32 -7.34
N LEU A 194 5.38 18.28 -6.93
CA LEU A 194 4.63 18.30 -5.66
C LEU A 194 5.56 18.56 -4.46
N ALA A 195 6.72 17.88 -4.40
CA ALA A 195 7.69 18.11 -3.34
C ALA A 195 8.31 19.53 -3.43
N VAL A 196 8.60 20.03 -4.63
CA VAL A 196 9.16 21.38 -4.84
C VAL A 196 8.17 22.46 -4.43
N ASP A 197 6.89 22.29 -4.74
CA ASP A 197 5.83 23.22 -4.39
C ASP A 197 5.70 23.35 -2.87
N GLU A 198 5.94 22.26 -2.13
CA GLU A 198 5.75 22.24 -0.68
C GLU A 198 7.02 22.54 0.13
N PHE A 199 8.18 22.00 -0.25
CA PHE A 199 9.43 22.17 0.50
C PHE A 199 10.43 23.15 -0.14
N GLY A 200 10.16 23.62 -1.35
CA GLY A 200 11.05 24.46 -2.13
C GLY A 200 12.10 23.69 -2.96
N ALA A 201 12.55 24.27 -4.06
CA ALA A 201 13.47 23.61 -4.99
C ALA A 201 14.88 23.35 -4.42
N GLU A 202 15.28 24.05 -3.36
CA GLU A 202 16.59 23.90 -2.73
C GLU A 202 16.70 22.68 -1.81
N THR A 203 15.57 22.12 -1.38
CA THR A 203 15.51 20.98 -0.46
C THR A 203 15.28 19.65 -1.19
N VAL A 204 14.67 19.70 -2.38
CA VAL A 204 14.36 18.52 -3.18
C VAL A 204 15.55 18.15 -4.07
N GLN A 205 16.09 16.94 -3.88
CA GLN A 205 17.05 16.38 -4.82
C GLN A 205 16.34 15.96 -6.10
N THR A 206 16.59 16.69 -7.19
CA THR A 206 16.24 16.23 -8.53
C THR A 206 17.27 15.20 -8.97
N GLY A 207 17.00 13.92 -8.69
CA GLY A 207 17.69 12.84 -9.37
C GLY A 207 17.32 12.91 -10.86
N SER A 208 18.31 12.78 -11.75
CA SER A 208 18.01 12.61 -13.16
C SER A 208 17.18 11.34 -13.32
N ALA A 209 15.92 11.46 -13.77
CA ALA A 209 15.24 10.33 -14.40
C ALA A 209 16.21 9.81 -15.46
N GLN A 210 16.78 8.62 -15.26
CA GLN A 210 17.76 8.07 -16.18
C GLN A 210 17.04 7.94 -17.53
N ALA A 211 17.37 8.84 -18.46
CA ALA A 211 16.91 8.72 -19.83
C ALA A 211 17.35 7.33 -20.32
N PRO A 212 16.53 6.61 -21.11
CA PRO A 212 16.95 5.34 -21.67
C PRO A 212 18.28 5.59 -22.37
N GLU A 213 19.34 4.92 -21.90
CA GLU A 213 20.65 5.01 -22.51
C GLU A 213 20.46 4.65 -23.96
N GLY A 214 20.67 5.63 -24.84
CA GLY A 214 20.67 5.41 -26.27
C GLY A 214 21.72 4.35 -26.52
N ASP A 215 21.28 3.23 -27.06
CA ASP A 215 22.11 2.23 -27.70
C ASP A 215 22.99 2.96 -28.72
N ASP A 216 24.19 3.36 -28.31
CA ASP A 216 25.28 3.73 -29.20
C ASP A 216 25.67 2.43 -29.90
N GLY A 217 24.88 2.09 -30.92
CA GLY A 217 25.19 1.08 -31.91
C GLY A 217 26.45 1.49 -32.64
N ASP A 218 27.58 1.08 -32.08
CA ASP A 218 28.85 0.91 -32.77
C ASP A 218 28.68 -0.31 -33.70
N ASP A 219 28.37 -0.05 -34.98
CA ASP A 219 28.52 -1.06 -36.04
C ASP A 219 29.04 -0.39 -37.33
N ASP A 220 30.30 -0.74 -37.62
CA ASP A 220 31.13 -0.72 -38.85
C ASP A 220 31.69 0.61 -39.41
#